data_AF-A0AAX4KMS8-F1
#
_entry.id   AF-A0AAX4KMS8-F1
#
_cell.length_a   1.000
_cell.length_b   1.000
_cell.length_c   1.000
_cell.angle_alpha   90.00
_cell.angle_beta   90.00
_cell.angle_gamma   90.00
#
_symmetry.space_group_name_H-M   'P 1'
#
loop_
_entity.id
_entity.type
_entity.pdbx_description
1 polymer ?
#
loop_
_entity_poly.entity_id
_entity_poly.type
_entity_poly.pdbx_seq_one_letter_code
_entity_poly.pdbx_strand_id
1 'polypeptide(L)'
;MSSSPIPRRHSEMPSRSIPPRRISTFTDSGGGTPGELRRGSSAIGAASAEQRKARREQFRNFYGIKEGPGSGQTVDSPVDTANGNPLDIDSNSFNPSAYYEDLISKCNLKKLMEKASILNSDIGNLEGSRHSLVYNHHHQLFSAGDTISKLNSRTPQLLSIVGELQESFSKIEQLIDSISVNDIKVPHEDTPKLKDNESGLVLEELKTGKRRLELMILAKGLPEKIRSTHDELVRKVKDTDTDGSINSNREVQAVLEEIEKVVQSYLRDKDQATT
;
A
#
# COMPACT_ATOMS: atom_id res chain seq x y z
N MET A 1 57.24 43.34 1.11
CA MET A 1 56.14 42.37 1.18
C MET A 1 56.69 41.03 0.71
N SER A 2 57.13 40.18 1.63
CA SER A 2 57.76 38.89 1.34
C SER A 2 56.85 37.79 1.90
N SER A 3 56.27 36.99 1.01
CA SER A 3 55.31 35.93 1.31
C SER A 3 56.06 34.60 1.38
N SER A 4 56.10 33.97 2.55
CA SER A 4 56.61 32.60 2.71
C SER A 4 55.47 31.58 2.62
N PRO A 5 55.60 30.50 1.82
CA PRO A 5 54.55 29.50 1.65
C PRO A 5 54.60 28.39 2.72
N ILE A 6 53.42 27.93 3.13
CA ILE A 6 53.17 26.86 4.13
C ILE A 6 53.43 25.48 3.50
N PRO A 7 54.21 24.57 4.14
CA PRO A 7 54.38 23.20 3.64
C PRO A 7 53.14 22.32 3.87
N ARG A 8 52.62 21.72 2.78
CA ARG A 8 51.61 20.65 2.82
C ARG A 8 52.28 19.31 3.18
N ARG A 9 51.91 18.71 4.30
CA ARG A 9 52.25 17.32 4.61
C ARG A 9 51.27 16.39 3.90
N HIS A 10 51.78 15.65 2.91
CA HIS A 10 51.17 14.42 2.42
C HIS A 10 51.52 13.29 3.39
N SER A 11 50.52 12.56 3.89
CA SER A 11 50.72 11.29 4.57
C SER A 11 49.91 10.22 3.84
N GLU A 12 50.60 9.47 2.98
CA GLU A 12 50.12 8.18 2.48
C GLU A 12 49.98 7.21 3.66
N MET A 13 48.81 6.57 3.78
CA MET A 13 48.60 5.45 4.70
C MET A 13 48.79 4.13 3.94
N PRO A 14 49.49 3.13 4.51
CA PRO A 14 49.65 1.83 3.87
C PRO A 14 48.36 1.00 3.99
N SER A 15 47.90 0.45 2.87
CA SER A 15 46.78 -0.48 2.80
C SER A 15 47.18 -1.86 3.35
N ARG A 16 46.67 -2.23 4.53
CA ARG A 16 46.77 -3.60 5.04
C ARG A 16 45.59 -4.41 4.50
N SER A 17 45.87 -5.30 3.55
CA SER A 17 44.91 -6.29 3.05
C SER A 17 44.57 -7.31 4.15
N ILE A 18 43.29 -7.46 4.47
CA ILE A 18 42.76 -8.55 5.30
C ILE A 18 41.68 -9.27 4.45
N PRO A 19 41.72 -10.60 4.34
CA PRO A 19 40.72 -11.35 3.56
C PRO A 19 39.38 -11.38 4.30
N PRO A 20 38.24 -11.39 3.58
CA PRO A 20 36.94 -11.48 4.22
C PRO A 20 36.73 -12.89 4.80
N ARG A 21 36.52 -12.98 6.13
CA ARG A 21 35.92 -14.17 6.74
C ARG A 21 34.46 -14.25 6.31
N ARG A 22 34.10 -15.32 5.60
CA ARG A 22 32.71 -15.72 5.35
C ARG A 22 31.98 -15.91 6.68
N ILE A 23 31.03 -15.03 6.97
CA ILE A 23 29.99 -15.31 7.96
C ILE A 23 28.84 -15.96 7.18
N SER A 24 28.52 -17.20 7.57
CA SER A 24 27.43 -17.99 7.02
C SER A 24 26.10 -17.33 7.39
N THR A 25 25.57 -16.50 6.49
CA THR A 25 24.16 -16.11 6.52
C THR A 25 23.37 -17.25 5.90
N PHE A 26 22.69 -18.03 6.73
CA PHE A 26 21.61 -18.92 6.29
C PHE A 26 20.48 -18.01 5.77
N THR A 27 20.52 -17.69 4.49
CA THR A 27 19.42 -17.04 3.77
C THR A 27 18.57 -18.15 3.17
N ASP A 28 17.39 -18.36 3.74
CA ASP A 28 16.30 -19.10 3.12
C ASP A 28 15.88 -18.35 1.85
N SER A 29 16.32 -18.87 0.70
CA SER A 29 15.96 -18.40 -0.62
C SER A 29 14.76 -19.20 -1.12
N GLY A 30 13.56 -18.65 -0.93
CA GLY A 30 12.33 -19.07 -1.61
C GLY A 30 11.86 -17.97 -2.56
N GLY A 31 12.02 -18.20 -3.87
CA GLY A 31 11.55 -17.32 -4.94
C GLY A 31 10.03 -17.19 -4.96
N GLY A 32 9.55 -15.96 -5.13
CA GLY A 32 8.13 -15.66 -5.29
C GLY A 32 7.66 -15.87 -6.73
N THR A 33 6.67 -16.73 -6.91
CA THR A 33 5.66 -16.61 -7.96
C THR A 33 4.54 -15.67 -7.48
N PRO A 34 3.92 -14.86 -8.35
CA PRO A 34 2.93 -13.87 -7.93
C PRO A 34 1.51 -14.45 -8.01
N GLY A 35 0.76 -14.27 -6.91
CA GLY A 35 -0.69 -14.44 -6.89
C GLY A 35 -1.18 -15.39 -5.81
N GLU A 36 -1.60 -14.83 -4.67
CA GLU A 36 -2.95 -15.08 -4.13
C GLU A 36 -3.24 -14.18 -2.92
N LEU A 37 -4.46 -13.68 -2.88
CA LEU A 37 -5.04 -12.91 -1.78
C LEU A 37 -4.95 -13.73 -0.47
N ARG A 38 -4.23 -13.22 0.54
CA ARG A 38 -4.29 -13.77 1.92
C ARG A 38 -4.58 -12.69 2.96
N ARG A 39 -5.89 -12.49 3.12
CA ARG A 39 -6.63 -12.33 4.38
C ARG A 39 -5.78 -12.52 5.66
N GLY A 40 -5.80 -11.48 6.50
CA GLY A 40 -5.53 -11.48 7.95
C GLY A 40 -4.59 -12.55 8.51
N SER A 41 -3.32 -12.18 8.69
CA SER A 41 -2.35 -12.96 9.45
C SER A 41 -2.21 -12.37 10.86
N SER A 42 -3.08 -12.83 11.75
CA SER A 42 -2.82 -12.84 13.19
C SER A 42 -1.73 -13.88 13.48
N ALA A 43 -0.47 -13.55 13.23
CA ALA A 43 0.66 -14.41 13.58
C ALA A 43 1.98 -13.62 13.65
N ILE A 44 2.08 -12.66 14.57
CA ILE A 44 3.37 -12.25 15.13
C ILE A 44 3.40 -12.75 16.56
N GLY A 45 3.99 -13.94 16.73
CA GLY A 45 4.53 -14.46 17.98
C GLY A 45 3.55 -14.55 19.15
N ALA A 46 3.06 -15.77 19.42
CA ALA A 46 2.56 -16.14 20.73
C ALA A 46 3.71 -16.10 21.77
N ALA A 47 4.22 -14.91 22.10
CA ALA A 47 4.87 -14.70 23.38
C ALA A 47 3.84 -15.10 24.42
N SER A 48 4.21 -15.99 25.36
CA SER A 48 3.35 -16.40 26.46
C SER A 48 2.70 -15.16 27.09
N ALA A 49 1.44 -15.25 27.51
CA ALA A 49 0.75 -14.13 28.17
C ALA A 49 1.62 -13.54 29.31
N GLU A 50 2.39 -14.41 29.97
CA GLU A 50 3.40 -14.08 30.97
C GLU A 50 4.51 -13.17 30.42
N GLN A 51 5.03 -13.46 29.23
CA GLN A 51 6.13 -12.74 28.60
C GLN A 51 5.69 -11.36 28.08
N ARG A 52 4.42 -11.23 27.66
CA ARG A 52 3.81 -9.94 27.34
C ARG A 52 3.58 -9.10 28.60
N LYS A 53 3.16 -9.72 29.70
CA LYS A 53 2.97 -9.05 30.99
C LYS A 53 4.31 -8.56 31.57
N ALA A 54 5.34 -9.43 31.58
CA ALA A 54 6.68 -9.07 32.05
C ALA A 54 7.28 -7.90 31.24
N ARG A 55 7.12 -7.92 29.91
CA ARG A 55 7.57 -6.82 29.05
C ARG A 55 6.84 -5.51 29.35
N ARG A 56 5.52 -5.57 29.61
CA ARG A 56 4.72 -4.39 29.98
C ARG A 56 5.14 -3.82 31.34
N GLU A 57 5.45 -4.69 32.31
CA GLU A 57 5.96 -4.29 33.63
C GLU A 57 7.36 -3.66 33.55
N GLN A 58 8.26 -4.21 32.72
CA GLN A 58 9.59 -3.62 32.49
C GLN A 58 9.50 -2.21 31.91
N PHE A 59 8.64 -1.99 30.91
CA PHE A 59 8.43 -0.64 30.37
C PHE A 59 7.76 0.29 31.38
N ARG A 60 6.85 -0.22 32.21
CA ARG A 60 6.21 0.58 33.26
C ARG A 60 7.24 1.07 34.30
N ASN A 61 8.17 0.21 34.68
CA ASN A 61 9.28 0.56 35.57
C ASN A 61 10.24 1.56 34.92
N PHE A 62 10.53 1.40 33.63
CA PHE A 62 11.42 2.29 32.88
C PHE A 62 10.85 3.71 32.70
N TYR A 63 9.54 3.84 32.53
CA TYR A 63 8.88 5.13 32.34
C TYR A 63 8.21 5.71 33.60
N GLY A 64 8.33 5.03 34.76
CA GLY A 64 7.80 5.51 36.03
C GLY A 64 6.27 5.65 36.10
N ILE A 65 5.53 4.96 35.23
CA ILE A 65 4.07 5.12 35.10
C ILE A 65 3.37 4.24 36.15
N LYS A 66 3.23 4.74 37.39
CA LYS A 66 2.42 4.07 38.42
C LYS A 66 0.93 4.31 38.13
N GLU A 67 0.13 3.25 38.12
CA GLU A 67 -1.33 3.31 37.95
C GLU A 67 -1.99 4.09 39.11
N GLY A 68 -3.10 4.76 38.80
CA GLY A 68 -3.78 5.78 39.62
C GLY A 68 -4.37 5.33 40.98
N PRO A 69 -5.19 6.19 41.59
CA PRO A 69 -5.00 6.70 42.96
C PRO A 69 -5.52 5.71 44.01
N GLY A 70 -4.61 5.22 44.86
CA GLY A 70 -5.00 4.31 45.95
C GLY A 70 -3.87 3.68 46.77
N SER A 71 -2.60 4.05 46.59
CA SER A 71 -1.56 3.69 47.56
C SER A 71 -0.69 4.91 47.87
N GLY A 72 -1.03 5.57 48.97
CA GLY A 72 -0.14 6.50 49.63
C GLY A 72 1.08 5.73 50.15
N GLN A 73 2.25 6.01 49.58
CA GLN A 73 3.48 6.18 50.35
C GLN A 73 4.46 7.00 49.51
N THR A 74 4.65 8.23 49.98
CA THR A 74 5.78 9.16 49.80
C THR A 74 6.29 9.38 48.38
N VAL A 75 5.83 10.50 47.82
CA VAL A 75 6.67 11.54 47.19
C VAL A 75 8.16 11.34 47.44
N ASP A 76 8.88 11.08 46.35
CA ASP A 76 10.23 11.62 46.20
C ASP A 76 10.29 12.33 44.84
N SER A 77 10.14 13.66 44.93
CA SER A 77 10.65 14.60 43.93
C SER A 77 12.20 14.53 43.95
N PRO A 78 12.89 14.98 42.89
CA PRO A 78 14.31 14.73 42.72
C PRO A 78 15.14 15.51 43.76
N VAL A 79 15.55 14.83 44.82
CA VAL A 79 16.57 15.28 45.77
C VAL A 79 17.37 14.04 46.22
N ASP A 80 18.68 14.20 46.33
CA ASP A 80 19.68 13.22 46.78
C ASP A 80 20.26 12.22 45.76
N THR A 81 20.83 12.76 44.69
CA THR A 81 21.99 12.17 43.98
C THR A 81 23.27 12.19 44.84
N ALA A 82 23.18 11.80 46.12
CA ALA A 82 24.28 11.85 47.08
C ALA A 82 24.47 10.54 47.88
N ASN A 83 23.62 9.53 47.65
CA ASN A 83 23.69 8.23 48.35
C ASN A 83 24.14 7.06 47.46
N GLY A 84 24.85 7.33 46.36
CA GLY A 84 25.50 6.28 45.59
C GLY A 84 26.79 5.82 46.29
N ASN A 85 27.14 4.54 46.16
CA ASN A 85 28.39 4.03 46.69
C ASN A 85 29.57 4.61 45.88
N PRO A 86 30.50 5.37 46.49
CA PRO A 86 31.62 5.98 45.76
C PRO A 86 32.61 4.95 45.18
N LEU A 87 32.52 3.69 45.60
CA LEU A 87 33.31 2.56 45.12
C LEU A 87 32.63 1.76 44.00
N ASP A 88 31.39 2.07 43.65
CA ASP A 88 30.65 1.35 42.62
C ASP A 88 30.80 2.04 41.25
N ILE A 89 31.37 1.33 40.28
CA ILE A 89 31.68 1.85 38.93
C ILE A 89 30.42 2.30 38.20
N ASP A 90 29.28 1.67 38.46
CA ASP A 90 28.01 1.95 37.80
C ASP A 90 27.21 3.08 38.50
N SER A 91 27.70 3.62 39.62
CA SER A 91 27.00 4.61 40.42
C SER A 91 27.28 6.05 39.98
N ASN A 92 26.27 6.92 40.06
CA ASN A 92 26.39 8.35 39.74
C ASN A 92 27.35 9.14 40.65
N SER A 93 27.70 8.63 41.82
CA SER A 93 28.66 9.24 42.77
C SER A 93 30.02 8.53 42.77
N PHE A 94 30.32 7.73 41.74
CA PHE A 94 31.58 7.01 41.62
C PHE A 94 32.79 7.95 41.72
N ASN A 95 33.72 7.63 42.62
CA ASN A 95 34.98 8.33 42.76
C ASN A 95 36.14 7.42 42.31
N PRO A 96 36.73 7.67 41.13
CA PRO A 96 37.80 6.82 40.59
C PRO A 96 39.02 6.72 41.51
N SER A 97 39.38 7.81 42.19
CA SER A 97 40.55 7.84 43.07
C SER A 97 40.32 6.97 44.30
N ALA A 98 39.17 7.10 44.97
CA ALA A 98 38.85 6.29 46.14
C ALA A 98 38.71 4.80 45.78
N TYR A 99 38.12 4.48 44.61
CA TYR A 99 38.02 3.12 44.11
C TYR A 99 39.39 2.49 43.81
N TYR A 100 40.29 3.26 43.20
CA TYR A 100 41.63 2.77 42.87
C TYR A 100 42.49 2.51 44.11
N GLU A 101 42.46 3.41 45.09
CA GLU A 101 43.16 3.24 46.37
C GLU A 101 42.63 2.01 47.14
N ASP A 102 41.31 1.80 47.14
CA ASP A 102 40.70 0.61 47.73
C ASP A 102 41.09 -0.68 46.99
N LEU A 103 41.17 -0.61 45.66
CA LEU A 103 41.54 -1.75 44.82
C LEU A 103 43.01 -2.15 45.03
N ILE A 104 43.94 -1.20 45.09
CA ILE A 104 45.36 -1.48 45.36
C ILE A 104 45.57 -2.02 46.77
N SER A 105 44.89 -1.45 47.77
CA SER A 105 45.05 -1.86 49.15
C SER A 105 44.52 -3.28 49.42
N LYS A 106 43.49 -3.73 48.69
CA LYS A 106 42.83 -5.04 48.91
C LYS A 106 43.24 -6.14 47.94
N CYS A 107 43.75 -5.82 46.75
CA CYS A 107 44.00 -6.80 45.70
C CYS A 107 45.49 -7.04 45.42
N ASN A 108 45.84 -8.28 45.10
CA ASN A 108 47.17 -8.63 44.64
C ASN A 108 47.35 -8.30 43.15
N LEU A 109 48.59 -8.25 42.68
CA LEU A 109 48.93 -7.89 41.29
C LEU A 109 48.18 -8.74 40.25
N LYS A 110 48.01 -10.05 40.51
CA LYS A 110 47.28 -10.95 39.61
C LYS A 110 45.82 -10.52 39.42
N LYS A 111 45.11 -10.24 40.53
CA LYS A 111 43.74 -9.73 40.49
C LYS A 111 43.65 -8.37 39.82
N LEU A 112 44.64 -7.50 40.01
CA LEU A 112 44.68 -6.19 39.37
C LEU A 112 44.82 -6.31 37.85
N MET A 113 45.70 -7.19 37.36
CA MET A 113 45.84 -7.46 35.93
C MET A 113 44.59 -8.09 35.32
N GLU A 114 43.94 -9.02 36.03
CA GLU A 114 42.68 -9.61 35.59
C GLU A 114 41.58 -8.54 35.48
N LYS A 115 41.44 -7.67 36.50
CA LYS A 115 40.50 -6.55 36.48
C LYS A 115 40.79 -5.56 35.33
N ALA A 116 42.05 -5.24 35.08
CA ALA A 116 42.44 -4.40 33.95
C ALA A 116 42.08 -5.02 32.59
N SER A 117 42.26 -6.33 32.44
CA SER A 117 41.87 -7.06 31.22
C SER A 117 40.35 -7.05 31.00
N ILE A 118 39.57 -7.26 32.06
CA ILE A 118 38.10 -7.19 32.02
C ILE A 118 37.66 -5.79 31.62
N LEU A 119 38.18 -4.76 32.29
CA LEU A 119 37.85 -3.37 31.99
C LEU A 119 38.18 -3.00 30.54
N ASN A 120 39.32 -3.46 30.02
CA ASN A 120 39.69 -3.22 28.63
C ASN A 120 38.73 -3.92 27.64
N SER A 121 38.27 -5.13 27.98
CA SER A 121 37.21 -5.80 27.22
C SER A 121 35.89 -5.04 27.27
N ASP A 122 35.50 -4.55 28.45
CA ASP A 122 34.26 -3.81 28.66
C ASP A 122 34.27 -2.48 27.90
N ILE A 123 35.41 -1.76 27.90
CA ILE A 123 35.60 -0.55 27.09
C ILE A 123 35.40 -0.86 25.61
N GLY A 124 36.00 -1.94 25.10
CA GLY A 124 35.82 -2.36 23.70
C GLY A 124 34.38 -2.73 23.35
N ASN A 125 33.69 -3.45 24.26
CA ASN A 125 32.28 -3.82 24.10
C ASN A 125 31.36 -2.59 24.13
N LEU A 126 31.61 -1.66 25.05
CA LEU A 126 30.86 -0.41 25.17
C LEU A 126 31.07 0.46 23.94
N GLU A 127 32.30 0.53 23.43
CA GLU A 127 32.60 1.23 22.19
C GLU A 127 31.91 0.61 20.98
N GLY A 128 31.91 -0.72 20.87
CA GLY A 128 31.17 -1.44 19.82
C GLY A 128 29.67 -1.18 19.91
N SER A 129 29.10 -1.18 21.11
CA SER A 129 27.69 -0.90 21.36
C SER A 129 27.33 0.54 20.98
N ARG A 130 28.17 1.52 21.36
CA ARG A 130 28.06 2.92 20.96
C ARG A 130 28.12 3.07 19.44
N HIS A 131 29.07 2.40 18.79
CA HIS A 131 29.19 2.43 17.33
C HIS A 131 27.94 1.84 16.67
N SER A 132 27.41 0.72 17.16
CA SER A 132 26.15 0.16 16.66
C SER A 132 24.99 1.14 16.82
N LEU A 133 24.85 1.79 17.98
CA LEU A 133 23.80 2.79 18.17
C LEU A 133 23.95 4.02 17.25
N VAL A 134 25.14 4.62 17.25
CA VAL A 134 25.42 5.86 16.53
C VAL A 134 25.48 5.66 15.03
N TYR A 135 25.92 4.50 14.55
CA TYR A 135 26.04 4.27 13.11
C TYR A 135 24.96 3.33 12.61
N ASN A 136 24.78 2.13 13.18
CA ASN A 136 23.80 1.16 12.69
C ASN A 136 22.36 1.64 12.90
N HIS A 137 22.02 2.18 14.07
CA HIS A 137 20.65 2.64 14.30
C HIS A 137 20.38 4.06 13.79
N HIS A 138 21.36 4.97 13.86
CA HIS A 138 21.16 6.34 13.39
C HIS A 138 21.00 6.43 11.87
N HIS A 139 21.74 5.65 11.07
CA HIS A 139 21.54 5.68 9.61
C HIS A 139 20.15 5.16 9.21
N GLN A 140 19.59 4.22 9.98
CA GLN A 140 18.22 3.76 9.79
C GLN A 140 17.21 4.87 10.11
N LEU A 141 17.41 5.62 11.19
CA LEU A 141 16.56 6.76 11.54
C LEU A 141 16.64 7.87 10.48
N PHE A 142 17.84 8.16 10.00
CA PHE A 142 18.05 9.12 8.93
C PHE A 142 17.39 8.65 7.62
N SER A 143 17.57 7.38 7.24
CA SER A 143 16.93 6.78 6.05
C SER A 143 15.39 6.75 6.15
N ALA A 144 14.86 6.50 7.35
CA ALA A 144 13.43 6.61 7.62
C ALA A 144 12.97 8.07 7.48
N GLY A 145 13.75 9.03 7.99
CA GLY A 145 13.50 10.46 7.79
C GLY A 145 13.48 10.88 6.32
N ASP A 146 14.42 10.38 5.51
CA ASP A 146 14.44 10.60 4.06
C ASP A 146 13.20 10.01 3.38
N THR A 147 12.78 8.82 3.80
CA THR A 147 11.58 8.16 3.27
C THR A 147 10.31 8.94 3.63
N ILE A 148 10.20 9.40 4.88
CA ILE A 148 9.09 10.26 5.34
C ILE A 148 9.09 11.57 4.56
N SER A 149 10.26 12.18 4.32
CA SER A 149 10.37 13.41 3.54
C SER A 149 9.94 13.21 2.08
N LYS A 150 10.35 12.10 1.45
CA LYS A 150 9.90 11.71 0.10
C LYS A 150 8.40 11.39 0.05
N LEU A 151 7.86 10.76 1.08
CA LEU A 151 6.43 10.50 1.18
C LEU A 151 5.66 11.82 1.33
N ASN A 152 6.13 12.72 2.19
CA ASN A 152 5.51 14.01 2.44
C ASN A 152 5.56 14.91 1.19
N SER A 153 6.62 14.86 0.39
CA SER A 153 6.66 15.61 -0.88
C SER A 153 5.74 15.04 -1.96
N ARG A 154 5.50 13.72 -1.97
CA ARG A 154 4.60 13.05 -2.94
C ARG A 154 3.13 13.05 -2.51
N THR A 155 2.84 13.16 -1.22
CA THR A 155 1.47 13.11 -0.67
C THR A 155 0.55 14.20 -1.24
N PRO A 156 0.97 15.48 -1.38
CA PRO A 156 0.13 16.51 -1.99
C PRO A 156 -0.25 16.20 -3.44
N GLN A 157 0.67 15.63 -4.23
CA GLN A 157 0.39 15.22 -5.61
C GLN A 157 -0.64 14.08 -5.63
N LEU A 158 -0.50 13.10 -4.75
CA LEU A 158 -1.43 11.98 -4.64
C LEU A 158 -2.83 12.47 -4.21
N LEU A 159 -2.91 13.37 -3.23
CA LEU A 159 -4.15 14.02 -2.82
C LEU A 159 -4.81 14.80 -3.95
N SER A 160 -4.01 15.52 -4.76
CA SER A 160 -4.52 16.22 -5.95
C SER A 160 -5.14 15.27 -6.97
N ILE A 161 -4.45 14.15 -7.27
CA ILE A 161 -4.95 13.13 -8.21
C ILE A 161 -6.24 12.49 -7.69
N VAL A 162 -6.32 12.19 -6.38
CA VAL A 162 -7.54 11.65 -5.77
C VAL A 162 -8.69 12.66 -5.84
N GLY A 163 -8.41 13.95 -5.64
CA GLY A 163 -9.40 15.02 -5.81
C GLY A 163 -9.91 15.11 -7.25
N GLU A 164 -9.01 15.05 -8.23
CA GLU A 164 -9.37 15.04 -9.66
C GLU A 164 -10.19 13.80 -10.03
N LEU A 165 -9.83 12.63 -9.50
CA LEU A 165 -10.58 11.39 -9.69
C LEU A 165 -11.99 11.51 -9.10
N GLN A 166 -12.12 12.06 -7.90
CA GLN A 166 -13.41 12.30 -7.25
C GLN A 166 -14.28 13.28 -8.05
N GLU A 167 -13.68 14.33 -8.63
CA GLU A 167 -14.39 15.24 -9.53
C GLU A 167 -14.83 14.53 -10.81
N SER A 168 -13.98 13.68 -11.39
CA SER A 168 -14.33 12.89 -12.58
C SER A 168 -15.49 11.93 -12.30
N PHE A 169 -15.51 11.28 -11.13
CA PHE A 169 -16.61 10.43 -10.72
C PHE A 169 -17.88 11.22 -10.48
N SER A 170 -17.80 12.41 -9.87
CA SER A 170 -18.96 13.29 -9.70
C SER A 170 -19.54 13.73 -11.04
N LYS A 171 -18.69 14.02 -12.04
CA LYS A 171 -19.12 14.34 -13.41
C LYS A 171 -19.78 13.14 -14.10
N ILE A 172 -19.24 11.94 -13.90
CA ILE A 172 -19.83 10.70 -14.42
C ILE A 172 -21.19 10.45 -13.75
N GLU A 173 -21.31 10.61 -12.43
CA GLU A 173 -22.58 10.49 -11.71
C GLU A 173 -23.62 11.49 -12.24
N GLN A 174 -23.24 12.77 -12.44
CA GLN A 174 -24.12 13.77 -13.05
C GLN A 174 -24.55 13.38 -14.48
N LEU A 175 -23.64 12.82 -15.28
CA LEU A 175 -23.95 12.32 -16.61
C LEU A 175 -24.89 11.13 -16.55
N ILE A 176 -24.67 10.19 -15.64
CA ILE A 176 -25.54 9.02 -15.41
C ILE A 176 -26.94 9.48 -15.02
N ASP A 177 -27.06 10.44 -14.10
CA ASP A 177 -28.35 11.02 -13.72
C ASP A 177 -29.03 11.70 -14.93
N SER A 178 -28.27 12.44 -15.74
CA SER A 178 -28.81 13.07 -16.95
C SER A 178 -29.26 12.06 -18.01
N ILE A 179 -28.58 10.91 -18.12
CA ILE A 179 -28.95 9.82 -19.03
C ILE A 179 -30.19 9.10 -18.49
N SER A 180 -30.23 8.82 -17.18
CA SER A 180 -31.38 8.17 -16.54
C SER A 180 -32.66 8.99 -16.68
N VAL A 181 -32.59 10.32 -16.63
CA VAL A 181 -33.74 11.21 -16.90
C VAL A 181 -34.21 11.11 -18.35
N ASN A 182 -33.31 10.89 -19.31
CA ASN A 182 -33.68 10.72 -20.72
C ASN A 182 -34.23 9.31 -21.01
N ASP A 183 -33.82 8.28 -20.27
CA ASP A 183 -34.35 6.91 -20.38
C ASP A 183 -35.71 6.72 -19.67
N ILE A 184 -36.17 7.66 -18.83
CA ILE A 184 -37.46 7.58 -18.11
C ILE A 184 -38.62 8.23 -18.89
N LYS A 185 -38.41 8.79 -20.09
CA LYS A 185 -39.55 9.14 -20.96
C LYS A 185 -40.02 7.94 -21.78
N VAL A 186 -40.35 6.85 -21.09
CA VAL A 186 -41.37 5.89 -21.56
C VAL A 186 -42.67 6.30 -20.86
N PRO A 187 -43.61 6.96 -21.55
CA PRO A 187 -44.97 7.10 -21.05
C PRO A 187 -45.56 5.68 -20.98
N HIS A 188 -45.57 5.06 -19.81
CA HIS A 188 -46.35 3.85 -19.60
C HIS A 188 -47.70 4.22 -18.97
N GLU A 189 -48.71 4.04 -19.82
CA GLU A 189 -50.10 3.69 -19.55
C GLU A 189 -51.01 4.66 -18.80
N ASP A 190 -51.84 5.35 -19.59
CA ASP A 190 -53.30 5.20 -19.50
C ASP A 190 -53.94 5.83 -20.75
N THR A 191 -53.95 5.12 -21.89
CA THR A 191 -54.89 5.44 -22.98
C THR A 191 -55.37 4.17 -23.70
N PRO A 192 -56.68 4.07 -23.97
CA PRO A 192 -57.30 2.85 -24.47
C PRO A 192 -56.93 2.57 -25.93
N LYS A 193 -56.84 1.28 -26.22
CA LYS A 193 -56.59 0.63 -27.52
C LYS A 193 -57.28 1.35 -28.69
N LEU A 194 -56.48 1.88 -29.61
CA LEU A 194 -56.85 2.16 -31.00
C LEU A 194 -55.85 1.41 -31.89
N LYS A 195 -56.35 0.41 -32.62
CA LYS A 195 -55.61 -0.64 -33.34
C LYS A 195 -54.87 -0.18 -34.61
N ASP A 196 -54.78 1.13 -34.87
CA ASP A 196 -54.39 1.61 -36.20
C ASP A 196 -52.90 1.95 -36.35
N ASN A 197 -52.09 1.84 -35.29
CA ASN A 197 -50.68 2.26 -35.29
C ASN A 197 -49.68 1.19 -34.81
N GLU A 198 -50.04 -0.10 -34.81
CA GLU A 198 -49.12 -1.16 -34.37
C GLU A 198 -47.87 -1.24 -35.27
N SER A 199 -48.01 -1.00 -36.57
CA SER A 199 -46.87 -1.00 -37.52
C SER A 199 -45.88 0.15 -37.28
N GLY A 200 -46.36 1.32 -36.83
CA GLY A 200 -45.51 2.48 -36.55
C GLY A 200 -44.68 2.32 -35.28
N LEU A 201 -45.25 1.69 -34.25
CA LEU A 201 -44.54 1.35 -33.02
C LEU A 201 -43.44 0.32 -33.28
N VAL A 202 -43.72 -0.71 -34.07
CA VAL A 202 -42.74 -1.74 -34.45
C VAL A 202 -41.59 -1.13 -35.27
N LEU A 203 -41.88 -0.18 -36.15
CA LEU A 203 -40.85 0.52 -36.94
C LEU A 203 -39.89 1.35 -36.08
N GLU A 204 -40.40 2.05 -35.06
CA GLU A 204 -39.54 2.83 -34.14
C GLU A 204 -38.71 1.92 -33.23
N GLU A 205 -39.24 0.78 -32.79
CA GLU A 205 -38.46 -0.22 -32.06
C GLU A 205 -37.35 -0.82 -32.93
N LEU A 206 -37.62 -1.09 -34.21
CA LEU A 206 -36.63 -1.57 -35.18
C LEU A 206 -35.51 -0.56 -35.42
N LYS A 207 -35.83 0.72 -35.60
CA LYS A 207 -34.83 1.79 -35.76
C LYS A 207 -33.97 1.95 -34.51
N THR A 208 -34.58 1.86 -33.33
CA THR A 208 -33.86 1.91 -32.05
C THR A 208 -32.95 0.69 -31.90
N GLY A 209 -33.46 -0.50 -32.26
CA GLY A 209 -32.70 -1.75 -32.30
C GLY A 209 -31.51 -1.70 -33.25
N LYS A 210 -31.69 -1.15 -34.46
CA LYS A 210 -30.61 -0.89 -35.43
C LYS A 210 -29.50 -0.04 -34.83
N ARG A 211 -29.85 1.09 -34.20
CA ARG A 211 -28.88 1.99 -33.58
C ARG A 211 -28.11 1.31 -32.45
N ARG A 212 -28.78 0.46 -31.65
CA ARG A 212 -28.13 -0.34 -30.60
C ARG A 212 -27.14 -1.36 -31.19
N LEU A 213 -27.50 -2.00 -32.30
CA LEU A 213 -26.61 -2.93 -33.02
C LEU A 213 -25.39 -2.21 -33.61
N GLU A 214 -25.58 -1.04 -34.22
CA GLU A 214 -24.49 -0.21 -34.74
C GLU A 214 -23.49 0.18 -33.64
N LEU A 215 -23.99 0.61 -32.47
CA LEU A 215 -23.14 0.93 -31.32
C LEU A 215 -22.38 -0.29 -30.79
N MET A 216 -23.02 -1.46 -30.75
CA MET A 216 -22.37 -2.71 -30.32
C MET A 216 -21.30 -3.19 -31.30
N ILE A 217 -21.52 -2.98 -32.61
CA ILE A 217 -20.54 -3.25 -33.67
C ILE A 217 -19.34 -2.30 -33.55
N LEU A 218 -19.60 -1.00 -33.35
CA LEU A 218 -18.56 0.01 -33.15
C LEU A 218 -17.69 -0.30 -31.92
N ALA A 219 -18.32 -0.77 -30.83
CA ALA A 219 -17.64 -1.20 -29.62
C ALA A 219 -16.88 -2.54 -29.74
N LYS A 220 -16.83 -3.15 -30.95
CA LYS A 220 -16.24 -4.47 -31.21
C LYS A 220 -16.76 -5.57 -30.27
N GLY A 221 -18.07 -5.57 -30.00
CA GLY A 221 -18.73 -6.55 -29.14
C GLY A 221 -18.56 -8.00 -29.61
N LEU A 222 -18.84 -8.96 -28.73
CA LEU A 222 -18.80 -10.37 -29.09
C LEU A 222 -19.84 -10.68 -30.19
N PRO A 223 -19.46 -11.43 -31.24
CA PRO A 223 -20.33 -11.70 -32.39
C PRO A 223 -21.60 -12.48 -31.98
N GLU A 224 -21.52 -13.31 -30.94
CA GLU A 224 -22.69 -14.04 -30.42
C GLU A 224 -23.74 -13.10 -29.81
N LYS A 225 -23.30 -12.04 -29.13
CA LYS A 225 -24.23 -11.08 -28.52
C LYS A 225 -24.95 -10.26 -29.57
N ILE A 226 -24.26 -9.90 -30.65
CA ILE A 226 -24.81 -9.22 -31.82
C ILE A 226 -25.88 -10.08 -32.51
N ARG A 227 -25.59 -11.37 -32.74
CA ARG A 227 -26.56 -12.32 -33.31
C ARG A 227 -27.77 -12.52 -32.38
N SER A 228 -27.54 -12.70 -31.08
CA SER A 228 -28.63 -12.87 -30.11
C SER A 228 -29.60 -11.69 -30.10
N THR A 229 -29.10 -10.45 -30.14
CA THR A 229 -29.97 -9.25 -30.17
C THR A 229 -30.67 -9.06 -31.51
N HIS A 230 -30.03 -9.46 -32.60
CA HIS A 230 -30.66 -9.48 -33.92
C HIS A 230 -31.81 -10.49 -33.97
N ASP A 231 -31.57 -11.72 -33.49
CA ASP A 231 -32.57 -12.78 -33.48
C ASP A 231 -33.75 -12.45 -32.55
N GLU A 232 -33.49 -11.71 -31.48
CA GLU A 232 -34.52 -11.16 -30.58
C GLU A 232 -35.39 -10.11 -31.28
N LEU A 233 -34.79 -9.20 -32.06
CA LEU A 233 -35.52 -8.20 -32.86
C LEU A 233 -36.38 -8.86 -33.94
N VAL A 234 -35.82 -9.82 -34.68
CA VAL A 234 -36.54 -10.58 -35.72
C VAL A 234 -37.70 -11.38 -35.11
N ARG A 235 -37.49 -12.01 -33.96
CA ARG A 235 -38.55 -12.73 -33.24
C ARG A 235 -39.67 -11.81 -32.80
N LYS A 236 -39.34 -10.64 -32.23
CA LYS A 236 -40.34 -9.68 -31.75
C LYS A 236 -41.22 -9.17 -32.90
N VAL A 237 -40.65 -8.89 -34.06
CA VAL A 237 -41.42 -8.51 -35.27
C VAL A 237 -42.35 -9.64 -35.72
N LYS A 238 -41.86 -10.88 -35.69
CA LYS A 238 -42.65 -12.07 -36.07
C LYS A 238 -43.80 -12.35 -35.09
N ASP A 239 -43.60 -12.12 -33.80
CA ASP A 239 -44.63 -12.29 -32.77
C ASP A 239 -45.71 -11.20 -32.83
N THR A 240 -45.34 -9.98 -33.26
CA THR A 240 -46.31 -8.89 -33.50
C THR A 240 -47.11 -9.08 -34.79
N ASP A 241 -46.60 -9.87 -35.74
CA ASP A 241 -47.21 -10.07 -37.06
C ASP A 241 -48.25 -11.21 -37.06
N THR A 242 -49.21 -11.12 -36.15
CA THR A 242 -50.29 -12.12 -36.03
C THR A 242 -51.29 -12.10 -37.20
N ASP A 243 -51.32 -11.02 -37.98
CA ASP A 243 -52.26 -10.79 -39.11
C ASP A 243 -51.55 -10.62 -40.48
N GLY A 244 -50.23 -10.82 -40.56
CA GLY A 244 -49.44 -10.67 -41.81
C GLY A 244 -49.30 -9.23 -42.34
N SER A 245 -49.87 -8.24 -41.62
CA SER A 245 -49.91 -6.83 -41.98
C SER A 245 -48.55 -6.13 -41.82
N ILE A 246 -47.76 -6.54 -40.84
CA ILE A 246 -46.46 -5.94 -40.52
C ILE A 246 -45.37 -6.48 -41.45
N ASN A 247 -45.40 -7.78 -41.77
CA ASN A 247 -44.49 -8.34 -42.78
C ASN A 247 -44.78 -7.81 -44.19
N SER A 248 -45.99 -7.32 -44.47
CA SER A 248 -46.29 -6.68 -45.77
C SER A 248 -45.79 -5.24 -45.85
N ASN A 249 -45.36 -4.64 -44.73
CA ASN A 249 -44.89 -3.27 -44.68
C ASN A 249 -43.46 -3.18 -45.22
N ARG A 250 -43.33 -2.54 -46.39
CA ARG A 250 -42.07 -2.34 -47.11
C ARG A 250 -41.00 -1.63 -46.28
N GLU A 251 -41.39 -0.73 -45.38
CA GLU A 251 -40.44 0.02 -44.55
C GLU A 251 -39.87 -0.83 -43.42
N VAL A 252 -40.70 -1.68 -42.81
CA VAL A 252 -40.27 -2.66 -41.80
C VAL A 252 -39.31 -3.68 -42.41
N GLN A 253 -39.64 -4.19 -43.61
CA GLN A 253 -38.75 -5.10 -44.35
C GLN A 253 -37.42 -4.42 -44.72
N ALA A 254 -37.45 -3.19 -45.23
CA ALA A 254 -36.23 -2.46 -45.60
C ALA A 254 -35.28 -2.27 -44.41
N VAL A 255 -35.82 -1.96 -43.22
CA VAL A 255 -35.00 -1.82 -42.00
C VAL A 255 -34.45 -3.17 -41.53
N LEU A 256 -35.24 -4.25 -41.62
CA LEU A 256 -34.76 -5.61 -41.31
C LEU A 256 -33.64 -6.06 -42.25
N GLU A 257 -33.78 -5.85 -43.56
CA GLU A 257 -32.73 -6.16 -44.54
C GLU A 257 -31.46 -5.34 -44.30
N GLU A 258 -31.61 -4.07 -43.92
CA GLU A 258 -30.47 -3.21 -43.62
C GLU A 258 -29.74 -3.66 -42.36
N ILE A 259 -30.47 -4.05 -41.31
CA ILE A 259 -29.91 -4.62 -40.09
C ILE A 259 -29.19 -5.93 -40.41
N GLU A 260 -29.80 -6.83 -41.20
CA GLU A 260 -29.19 -8.09 -41.60
C GLU A 260 -27.89 -7.85 -42.37
N LYS A 261 -27.88 -6.91 -43.31
CA LYS A 261 -26.68 -6.53 -44.07
C LYS A 261 -25.56 -6.01 -43.17
N VAL A 262 -25.89 -5.17 -42.18
CA VAL A 262 -24.92 -4.65 -41.21
C VAL A 262 -24.32 -5.78 -40.36
N VAL A 263 -25.16 -6.69 -39.85
CA VAL A 263 -24.70 -7.85 -39.07
C VAL A 263 -23.84 -8.81 -39.92
N GLN A 264 -24.25 -9.11 -41.14
CA GLN A 264 -23.48 -9.99 -42.05
C GLN A 264 -22.14 -9.38 -42.47
N SER A 265 -22.08 -8.06 -42.72
CA SER A 265 -20.82 -7.37 -43.04
C SER A 265 -19.82 -7.46 -41.90
N TYR A 266 -20.28 -7.27 -40.66
CA TYR A 266 -19.46 -7.39 -39.46
C TYR A 266 -18.92 -8.81 -39.24
N LEU A 267 -19.76 -9.82 -39.48
CA LEU A 267 -19.37 -11.23 -39.33
C LEU A 267 -18.35 -11.64 -40.39
N ARG A 268 -18.51 -11.20 -41.64
CA ARG A 268 -17.56 -11.47 -42.73
C ARG A 268 -16.19 -10.84 -42.47
N ASP A 269 -16.13 -9.62 -41.94
CA ASP A 269 -14.88 -8.95 -41.58
C ASP A 269 -14.18 -9.64 -40.39
N LYS A 270 -14.94 -10.22 -39.46
CA LYS A 270 -14.39 -11.00 -38.35
C LYS A 270 -13.80 -12.35 -38.79
N ASP A 271 -14.46 -13.05 -39.71
CA ASP A 271 -13.97 -14.34 -40.24
C ASP A 271 -12.67 -14.17 -41.07
N GLN A 272 -12.53 -13.03 -41.76
CA GLN A 272 -11.30 -12.64 -42.48
C GLN A 272 -10.14 -12.28 -41.53
N ALA A 273 -10.42 -11.79 -40.33
CA ALA A 273 -9.41 -11.44 -39.34
C ALA A 273 -8.88 -12.64 -38.52
N THR A 274 -9.51 -13.81 -38.65
CA THR A 274 -9.14 -15.06 -37.95
C THR A 274 -8.42 -16.09 -38.83
N THR A 275 -8.16 -15.78 -40.10
CA THR A 275 -7.31 -16.58 -41.01
C THR A 275 -5.95 -15.93 -41.14
#